data_AF-A0A7J9EZZ9-F1
#
_entry.id   AF-A0A7J9EZZ9-F1
#
_cell.length_a   1.000
_cell.length_b   1.000
_cell.length_c   1.000
_cell.angle_alpha   90.00
_cell.angle_beta   90.00
_cell.angle_gamma   90.00
#
_symmetry.space_group_name_H-M   'P 1'
#
loop_
_entity.id
_entity.type
_entity.pdbx_description
1 polymer ?
#
loop_
_entity_poly.entity_id
_entity_poly.type
_entity_poly.pdbx_seq_one_letter_code
_entity_poly.pdbx_strand_id
1 'polypeptide(L)'
;MVEDSFEWEVKRIWDLALGDLFAKIGNLREGLEVWANTIKLGRVGLKRDLTRKLEQLMAKNRDDENLVKLTDTKVQHINTIKVLEDDDGREVLDVEEIESLVANEDFQHILRVLNTNVDGKQKIMFALTSIKGIGRRFANIVCKKADVDMNKRAGELTAQELDNLMTIVANPRQFKIPDWFLNRQKDYKDGKYSQVVSNALDMKLRDDLERLKKIRNHRGLRHYWGLRVRGQHTKTTGRRGKTVGVSKKR
;
A
#
# COMPACT_ATOMS: atom_id res chain seq x y z
N MET A 1 36.94 13.88 -7.13
CA MET A 1 36.46 14.55 -8.37
C MET A 1 36.17 16.03 -8.17
N VAL A 2 35.38 16.47 -7.17
CA VAL A 2 35.18 17.93 -6.92
C VAL A 2 36.42 18.54 -6.24
N GLU A 3 37.04 17.83 -5.30
CA GLU A 3 38.26 18.25 -4.60
C GLU A 3 39.46 18.40 -5.56
N ASP A 4 39.65 17.46 -6.50
CA ASP A 4 40.72 17.52 -7.50
C ASP A 4 40.58 18.74 -8.44
N SER A 5 39.34 19.17 -8.70
CA SER A 5 39.06 20.36 -9.51
C SER A 5 39.29 21.66 -8.74
N PHE A 6 39.09 21.64 -7.43
CA PHE A 6 39.30 22.81 -6.57
C PHE A 6 40.79 23.12 -6.44
N GLU A 7 41.61 22.09 -6.16
CA GLU A 7 43.06 22.25 -6.04
C GLU A 7 43.68 22.79 -7.33
N TRP A 8 43.20 22.31 -8.48
CA TRP A 8 43.64 22.79 -9.79
C TRP A 8 43.31 24.28 -10.00
N GLU A 9 42.09 24.70 -9.64
CA GLU A 9 41.64 26.09 -9.81
C GLU A 9 42.39 27.04 -8.88
N VAL A 10 42.59 26.65 -7.61
CA VAL A 10 43.39 27.40 -6.63
C VAL A 10 44.81 27.59 -7.15
N LYS A 11 45.45 26.52 -7.64
CA LYS A 11 46.81 26.57 -8.17
C LYS A 11 46.90 27.44 -9.42
N ARG A 12 45.92 27.34 -10.32
CA ARG A 12 45.81 28.15 -11.53
C ARG A 12 45.76 29.64 -11.21
N ILE A 13 44.88 30.05 -10.29
CA ILE A 13 44.69 31.45 -9.91
C ILE A 13 45.95 31.99 -9.20
N TRP A 14 46.57 31.16 -8.35
CA TRP A 14 47.78 31.52 -7.61
C TRP A 14 49.00 31.73 -8.52
N ASP A 15 49.19 30.88 -9.53
CA ASP A 15 50.31 30.95 -10.48
C ASP A 15 50.18 32.12 -11.48
N LEU A 16 48.94 32.54 -11.80
CA LEU A 16 48.64 33.68 -12.68
C LEU A 16 48.68 35.04 -11.95
N ALA A 17 48.56 35.06 -10.63
CA ALA A 17 48.54 36.29 -9.86
C ALA A 17 49.96 36.89 -9.73
N LEU A 18 50.15 38.09 -10.29
CA LEU A 18 51.37 38.90 -10.14
C LEU A 18 51.11 40.06 -9.18
N GLY A 19 51.99 40.24 -8.20
CA GLY A 19 51.88 41.30 -7.19
C GLY A 19 52.26 40.84 -5.79
N ASP A 20 52.06 41.73 -4.82
CA ASP A 20 52.32 41.49 -3.40
C ASP A 20 51.35 40.44 -2.81
N LEU A 21 51.67 39.85 -1.65
CA LEU A 21 50.90 38.74 -1.07
C LEU A 21 49.40 39.08 -0.90
N PHE A 22 49.10 40.32 -0.51
CA PHE A 22 47.73 40.81 -0.38
C PHE A 22 46.97 40.86 -1.72
N ALA A 23 47.64 41.22 -2.81
CA ALA A 23 47.05 41.21 -4.14
C ALA A 23 46.79 39.78 -4.63
N LYS A 24 47.68 38.83 -4.30
CA LYS A 24 47.47 37.40 -4.59
C LYS A 24 46.27 36.82 -3.85
N ILE A 25 46.13 37.12 -2.55
CA ILE A 25 44.99 36.67 -1.75
C ILE A 25 43.68 37.30 -2.26
N GLY A 26 43.71 38.58 -2.66
CA GLY A 26 42.55 39.25 -3.27
C GLY A 26 42.08 38.56 -4.55
N ASN A 27 43.02 38.29 -5.48
CA ASN A 27 42.71 37.57 -6.72
C ASN A 27 42.25 36.14 -6.47
N LEU A 28 42.79 35.46 -5.46
CA LEU A 28 42.34 34.13 -5.07
C LEU A 28 40.90 34.15 -4.57
N ARG A 29 40.54 35.11 -3.72
CA ARG A 29 39.18 35.27 -3.21
C ARG A 29 38.18 35.50 -4.35
N GLU A 30 38.49 36.43 -5.25
CA GLU A 30 37.60 36.77 -6.37
C GLU A 30 37.48 35.61 -7.37
N GLY A 31 38.59 34.92 -7.69
CA GLY A 31 38.58 33.76 -8.57
C GLY A 31 37.83 32.57 -7.97
N LEU A 32 37.95 32.33 -6.67
CA LEU A 32 37.17 31.30 -5.96
C LEU A 32 35.69 31.64 -5.91
N GLU A 33 35.33 32.92 -5.76
CA GLU A 33 33.94 33.37 -5.78
C GLU A 33 33.31 33.17 -7.17
N VAL A 34 34.04 33.48 -8.25
CA VAL A 34 33.60 33.21 -9.63
C VAL A 34 33.48 31.71 -9.90
N TRP A 35 34.45 30.91 -9.46
CA TRP A 35 34.42 29.44 -9.61
C TRP A 35 33.24 28.83 -8.85
N ALA A 36 33.02 29.23 -7.60
CA ALA A 36 31.88 28.79 -6.80
C ALA A 36 30.55 29.16 -7.48
N ASN A 37 30.44 30.38 -8.02
CA ASN A 37 29.26 30.81 -8.78
C ASN A 37 29.05 30.00 -10.08
N THR A 38 30.14 29.60 -10.75
CA THR A 38 30.09 28.77 -11.96
C THR A 38 29.58 27.35 -11.64
N ILE A 39 30.03 26.76 -10.53
CA ILE A 39 29.53 25.47 -10.03
C ILE A 39 28.06 25.56 -9.63
N LYS A 40 27.66 26.64 -8.94
CA LYS A 40 26.26 26.89 -8.57
C LYS A 40 25.38 26.96 -9.81
N LEU A 41 25.79 27.69 -10.86
CA LEU A 41 25.05 27.79 -12.12
C LEU A 41 24.92 26.44 -12.84
N GLY A 42 25.99 25.64 -12.90
CA GLY A 42 25.97 24.31 -13.49
C GLY A 42 25.01 23.35 -12.77
N ARG A 43 25.00 23.38 -11.42
CA ARG A 43 24.09 22.57 -10.60
C ARG A 43 22.64 22.99 -10.73
N VAL A 44 22.36 24.30 -10.86
CA VAL A 44 21.00 24.82 -11.14
C VAL A 44 20.50 24.35 -12.52
N GLY A 45 21.38 24.30 -13.53
CA GLY A 45 21.06 23.71 -14.84
C GLY A 45 20.69 22.23 -14.73
N LEU A 46 21.51 21.45 -14.02
CA LEU A 46 21.25 20.03 -13.78
C LEU A 46 19.91 19.79 -13.05
N LYS A 47 19.59 20.62 -12.04
CA LYS A 47 18.29 20.60 -11.34
C LYS A 47 17.12 20.84 -12.30
N ARG A 48 17.24 21.82 -13.20
CA ARG A 48 16.22 22.13 -14.22
C ARG A 48 16.03 21.02 -15.27
N ASP A 49 17.07 20.26 -15.56
CA ASP A 49 16.97 19.13 -16.49
C ASP A 49 16.40 17.88 -15.82
N LEU A 50 16.76 17.64 -14.55
CA LEU A 50 16.20 16.54 -13.74
C LEU A 50 14.71 16.73 -13.47
N THR A 51 14.27 17.95 -13.11
CA THR A 51 12.84 18.30 -12.97
C THR A 51 12.05 18.04 -14.26
N ARG A 52 12.54 18.55 -15.40
CA ARG A 52 11.91 18.34 -16.72
C ARG A 52 11.80 16.85 -17.08
N LYS A 53 12.84 16.06 -16.76
CA LYS A 53 12.86 14.61 -17.00
C LYS A 53 11.86 13.87 -16.10
N LEU A 54 11.69 14.34 -14.87
CA LEU A 54 10.70 13.83 -13.92
C LEU A 54 9.26 14.09 -14.37
N GLU A 55 8.96 15.30 -14.83
CA GLU A 55 7.65 15.64 -15.41
C GLU A 55 7.31 14.76 -16.62
N GLN A 56 8.26 14.57 -17.52
CA GLN A 56 8.09 13.71 -18.69
C GLN A 56 7.84 12.24 -18.32
N LEU A 57 8.49 11.73 -17.27
CA LEU A 57 8.29 10.36 -16.79
C LEU A 57 6.97 10.19 -16.03
N MET A 58 6.54 11.21 -15.28
CA MET A 58 5.25 11.24 -14.60
C MET A 58 4.06 11.24 -15.59
N ALA A 59 4.23 11.87 -16.76
CA ALA A 59 3.20 11.92 -17.80
C ALA A 59 3.06 10.63 -18.64
N LYS A 60 4.02 9.70 -18.55
CA LYS A 60 3.98 8.42 -19.27
C LYS A 60 3.19 7.35 -18.51
N ASN A 61 2.79 6.29 -19.22
CA ASN A 61 2.10 5.15 -18.62
C ASN A 61 2.96 4.47 -17.53
N ARG A 62 2.31 4.04 -16.44
CA ARG A 62 2.94 3.33 -15.32
C ARG A 62 3.28 1.88 -15.67
N ASP A 63 4.33 1.73 -16.45
CA ASP A 63 4.96 0.44 -16.76
C ASP A 63 6.17 0.22 -15.82
N ASP A 64 6.51 -1.03 -15.51
CA ASP A 64 7.59 -1.37 -14.58
C ASP A 64 8.93 -0.72 -14.96
N GLU A 65 9.23 -0.60 -16.26
CA GLU A 65 10.44 0.07 -16.75
C GLU A 65 10.41 1.60 -16.52
N ASN A 66 9.25 2.23 -16.62
CA ASN A 66 9.08 3.66 -16.35
C ASN A 66 9.16 3.95 -14.85
N LEU A 67 8.72 3.02 -13.99
CA LEU A 67 8.85 3.14 -12.54
C LEU A 67 10.32 3.11 -12.09
N VAL A 68 11.14 2.22 -12.66
CA VAL A 68 12.59 2.17 -12.35
C VAL A 68 13.29 3.46 -12.80
N LYS A 69 12.99 3.95 -14.01
CA LYS A 69 13.55 5.22 -14.50
C LYS A 69 13.10 6.41 -13.65
N LEU A 70 11.87 6.38 -13.14
CA LEU A 70 11.35 7.39 -12.21
C LEU A 70 12.09 7.34 -10.87
N THR A 71 12.34 6.16 -10.31
CA THR A 71 13.09 6.03 -9.06
C THR A 71 14.53 6.51 -9.21
N ASP A 72 15.21 6.13 -10.29
CA ASP A 72 16.60 6.54 -10.54
C ASP A 72 16.73 8.06 -10.71
N THR A 73 15.81 8.66 -11.46
CA THR A 73 15.77 10.13 -11.64
C THR A 73 15.41 10.87 -10.36
N LYS A 74 14.51 10.32 -9.53
CA LYS A 74 14.23 10.85 -8.18
C LYS A 74 15.44 10.81 -7.28
N VAL A 75 16.15 9.67 -7.23
CA VAL A 75 17.38 9.53 -6.41
C VAL A 75 18.46 10.51 -6.85
N GLN A 76 18.67 10.68 -8.17
CA GLN A 76 19.59 11.68 -8.70
C GLN A 76 19.19 13.09 -8.28
N HIS A 77 17.89 13.41 -8.36
CA HIS A 77 17.39 14.73 -7.97
C HIS A 77 17.57 15.01 -6.47
N ILE A 78 17.33 14.01 -5.61
CA ILE A 78 17.57 14.09 -4.17
C ILE A 78 19.05 14.32 -3.86
N ASN A 79 19.96 13.55 -4.47
CA ASN A 79 21.39 13.72 -4.25
C ASN A 79 21.87 15.11 -4.67
N THR A 80 21.31 15.69 -5.74
CA THR A 80 21.64 17.06 -6.16
C THR A 80 21.12 18.13 -5.22
N ILE A 81 20.03 17.85 -4.49
CA ILE A 81 19.46 18.75 -3.48
C ILE A 81 20.25 18.65 -2.17
N LYS A 82 20.55 17.43 -1.70
CA LYS A 82 21.34 17.20 -0.47
C LYS A 82 22.73 17.84 -0.53
N VAL A 83 23.38 17.85 -1.69
CA VAL A 83 24.69 18.50 -1.90
C VAL A 83 24.63 20.04 -1.86
N LEU A 84 23.43 20.64 -1.84
CA LEU A 84 23.23 22.09 -1.72
C LEU A 84 22.92 22.54 -0.28
N GLU A 85 22.66 21.61 0.66
CA GLU A 85 22.25 21.93 2.03
C GLU A 85 23.42 22.11 3.01
N ASP A 86 24.67 21.93 2.58
CA ASP A 86 25.80 21.80 3.52
C ASP A 86 26.48 23.10 4.02
N ASP A 87 26.07 24.33 3.66
CA ASP A 87 26.81 25.53 4.15
C ASP A 87 26.03 26.79 4.62
N ASP A 88 24.74 27.00 4.32
CA ASP A 88 24.11 28.34 4.53
C ASP A 88 22.82 28.40 5.38
N GLY A 89 22.39 27.30 6.03
CA GLY A 89 21.50 27.35 7.20
C GLY A 89 20.22 28.21 7.13
N ARG A 90 19.56 28.37 5.97
CA ARG A 90 18.24 29.01 5.83
C ARG A 90 17.30 28.25 4.88
N GLU A 91 16.46 27.43 5.52
CA GLU A 91 15.11 26.92 5.23
C GLU A 91 14.23 27.84 4.32
N VAL A 92 13.20 27.43 3.55
CA VAL A 92 12.24 26.30 3.55
C VAL A 92 11.67 26.17 2.13
N LEU A 93 11.45 24.96 1.62
CA LEU A 93 10.26 24.48 0.88
C LEU A 93 10.62 23.20 0.10
N ASP A 94 9.76 22.19 0.24
CA ASP A 94 9.63 20.95 -0.54
C ASP A 94 10.31 19.68 -0.02
N VAL A 95 10.77 19.61 1.24
CA VAL A 95 11.16 18.31 1.85
C VAL A 95 9.92 17.44 2.10
N GLU A 96 8.81 18.04 2.56
CA GLU A 96 7.53 17.35 2.79
C GLU A 96 6.91 16.79 1.49
N GLU A 97 7.10 17.49 0.37
CA GLU A 97 6.55 17.08 -0.93
C GLU A 97 7.38 15.94 -1.55
N ILE A 98 8.69 15.89 -1.27
CA ILE A 98 9.60 14.81 -1.69
C ILE A 98 9.41 13.54 -0.84
N GLU A 99 9.21 13.66 0.47
CA GLU A 99 8.91 12.51 1.35
C GLU A 99 7.58 11.83 0.96
N SER A 100 6.60 12.59 0.46
CA SER A 100 5.34 12.01 -0.04
C SER A 100 5.49 11.19 -1.34
N LEU A 101 6.59 11.36 -2.07
CA LEU A 101 6.83 10.81 -3.42
C LEU A 101 7.78 9.62 -3.45
N VAL A 102 8.55 9.40 -2.38
CA VAL A 102 9.29 8.16 -2.13
C VAL A 102 8.30 7.20 -1.52
N ALA A 103 8.13 6.03 -2.14
CA ALA A 103 7.21 5.01 -1.67
C ALA A 103 7.40 4.80 -0.16
N ASN A 104 6.30 4.93 0.61
CA ASN A 104 6.23 4.65 2.04
C ASN A 104 7.16 3.48 2.39
N GLU A 105 8.21 3.73 3.16
CA GLU A 105 9.20 2.72 3.54
C GLU A 105 8.56 1.53 4.29
N ASP A 106 7.35 1.72 4.82
CA ASP A 106 6.58 0.74 5.58
C ASP A 106 5.45 0.05 4.78
N PHE A 107 5.69 -0.31 3.51
CA PHE A 107 4.69 -1.10 2.77
C PHE A 107 4.67 -2.56 3.24
N GLN A 108 3.56 -2.98 3.86
CA GLN A 108 3.36 -4.37 4.26
C GLN A 108 2.76 -5.20 3.13
N HIS A 109 3.55 -6.11 2.56
CA HIS A 109 3.07 -7.01 1.50
C HIS A 109 2.02 -8.02 1.98
N ILE A 110 2.15 -8.50 3.22
CA ILE A 110 1.24 -9.49 3.80
C ILE A 110 0.83 -8.98 5.18
N LEU A 111 -0.47 -8.75 5.37
CA LEU A 111 -1.03 -8.44 6.68
C LEU A 111 -1.68 -9.68 7.25
N ARG A 112 -1.43 -9.95 8.53
CA ARG A 112 -2.08 -11.06 9.23
C ARG A 112 -3.20 -10.53 10.12
N VAL A 113 -4.43 -10.84 9.75
CA VAL A 113 -5.65 -10.30 10.40
C VAL A 113 -6.58 -11.45 10.72
N LEU A 114 -7.09 -11.53 11.96
CA LEU A 114 -8.07 -12.52 12.41
C LEU A 114 -7.73 -13.99 12.03
N ASN A 115 -6.46 -14.37 12.18
CA ASN A 115 -5.90 -15.67 11.79
C ASN A 115 -5.92 -15.98 10.27
N THR A 116 -6.05 -14.95 9.43
CA THR A 116 -6.00 -15.07 7.97
C THR A 116 -4.90 -14.18 7.39
N ASN A 117 -4.31 -14.61 6.27
CA ASN A 117 -3.32 -13.82 5.54
C ASN A 117 -4.05 -12.98 4.50
N VAL A 118 -3.84 -11.67 4.56
CA VAL A 118 -4.44 -10.65 3.69
C VAL A 118 -3.35 -10.08 2.80
N ASP A 119 -3.63 -9.96 1.51
CA ASP A 119 -2.70 -9.39 0.52
C ASP A 119 -2.70 -7.85 0.58
N GLY A 120 -1.54 -7.26 0.87
CA GLY A 120 -1.33 -5.83 0.99
C GLY A 120 -1.38 -5.07 -0.34
N LYS A 121 -1.18 -5.76 -1.47
CA LYS A 121 -1.22 -5.12 -2.80
C LYS A 121 -2.63 -4.72 -3.21
N GLN A 122 -3.65 -5.39 -2.68
CA GLN A 122 -5.04 -5.12 -3.02
C GLN A 122 -5.56 -3.87 -2.29
N LYS A 123 -6.58 -3.23 -2.87
CA LYS A 123 -7.32 -2.16 -2.18
C LYS A 123 -8.00 -2.73 -0.94
N ILE A 124 -8.09 -1.92 0.12
CA ILE A 124 -8.57 -2.34 1.45
C ILE A 124 -9.94 -3.03 1.37
N MET A 125 -10.87 -2.48 0.58
CA MET A 125 -12.23 -3.04 0.43
C MET A 125 -12.22 -4.50 -0.05
N PHE A 126 -11.31 -4.86 -0.96
CA PHE A 126 -11.20 -6.21 -1.49
C PHE A 126 -10.32 -7.08 -0.60
N ALA A 127 -9.24 -6.52 -0.07
CA ALA A 127 -8.33 -7.20 0.84
C ALA A 127 -9.08 -7.80 2.05
N LEU A 128 -10.00 -7.04 2.67
CA LEU A 128 -10.82 -7.50 3.79
C LEU A 128 -11.77 -8.66 3.46
N THR A 129 -12.10 -8.87 2.17
CA THR A 129 -12.99 -9.98 1.77
C THR A 129 -12.32 -11.35 1.78
N SER A 130 -10.99 -11.40 1.93
CA SER A 130 -10.27 -12.65 2.18
C SER A 130 -10.66 -13.29 3.51
N ILE A 131 -11.12 -12.47 4.46
CA ILE A 131 -11.57 -12.92 5.78
C ILE A 131 -12.99 -13.50 5.68
N LYS A 132 -13.13 -14.79 6.03
CA LYS A 132 -14.45 -15.45 6.06
C LYS A 132 -15.42 -14.71 6.96
N GLY A 133 -16.62 -14.45 6.46
CA GLY A 133 -17.65 -13.69 7.18
C GLY A 133 -17.71 -12.20 6.81
N ILE A 134 -16.68 -11.66 6.17
CA ILE A 134 -16.66 -10.29 5.64
C ILE A 134 -16.89 -10.32 4.13
N GLY A 135 -17.98 -9.70 3.68
CA GLY A 135 -18.28 -9.51 2.26
C GLY A 135 -17.96 -8.10 1.79
N ARG A 136 -18.01 -7.86 0.46
CA ARG A 136 -17.75 -6.54 -0.15
C ARG A 136 -18.55 -5.39 0.48
N ARG A 137 -19.84 -5.61 0.72
CA ARG A 137 -20.72 -4.61 1.36
C ARG A 137 -20.34 -4.34 2.81
N PHE A 138 -19.95 -5.38 3.54
CA PHE A 138 -19.55 -5.26 4.94
C PHE A 138 -18.22 -4.52 5.04
N ALA A 139 -17.22 -4.90 4.23
CA ALA A 139 -15.93 -4.22 4.14
C ALA A 139 -16.10 -2.73 3.84
N ASN A 140 -16.96 -2.35 2.89
CA ASN A 140 -17.23 -0.95 2.57
C ASN A 140 -17.78 -0.16 3.77
N ILE A 141 -18.76 -0.71 4.48
CA ILE A 141 -19.31 -0.07 5.69
C ILE A 141 -18.26 0.04 6.78
N VAL A 142 -17.47 -1.00 7.01
CA VAL A 142 -16.41 -1.00 8.02
C VAL A 142 -15.36 0.07 7.71
N CYS A 143 -14.89 0.17 6.46
CA CYS A 143 -13.96 1.23 6.04
C CYS A 143 -14.54 2.62 6.24
N LYS A 144 -15.81 2.84 5.88
CA LYS A 144 -16.50 4.13 6.09
C LYS A 144 -16.68 4.49 7.56
N LYS A 145 -16.83 3.49 8.43
CA LYS A 145 -16.96 3.71 9.88
C LYS A 145 -15.62 3.91 10.57
N ALA A 146 -14.56 3.32 10.02
CA ALA A 146 -13.19 3.50 10.47
C ALA A 146 -12.53 4.78 9.94
N ASP A 147 -13.25 5.53 9.09
CA ASP A 147 -12.75 6.72 8.38
C ASP A 147 -11.47 6.45 7.55
N VAL A 148 -11.40 5.26 6.95
CA VAL A 148 -10.29 4.84 6.10
C VAL A 148 -10.68 5.02 4.63
N ASP A 149 -9.83 5.69 3.86
CA ASP A 149 -10.05 5.84 2.42
C ASP A 149 -10.10 4.48 1.71
N MET A 150 -11.09 4.32 0.83
CA MET A 150 -11.33 3.09 0.09
C MET A 150 -10.34 2.87 -1.05
N ASN A 151 -9.64 3.91 -1.51
CA ASN A 151 -8.66 3.81 -2.59
C ASN A 151 -7.26 3.43 -2.12
N LYS A 152 -6.95 3.65 -0.83
CA LYS A 152 -5.72 3.17 -0.20
C LYS A 152 -5.52 1.66 -0.40
N ARG A 153 -4.26 1.25 -0.47
CA ARG A 153 -3.89 -0.17 -0.48
C ARG A 153 -3.84 -0.71 0.94
N ALA A 154 -4.09 -2.01 1.09
CA ALA A 154 -4.06 -2.63 2.41
C ALA A 154 -2.66 -2.61 3.04
N GLY A 155 -1.60 -2.66 2.24
CA GLY A 155 -0.21 -2.58 2.72
C GLY A 155 0.22 -1.19 3.19
N GLU A 156 -0.58 -0.16 2.93
CA GLU A 156 -0.35 1.22 3.38
C GLU A 156 -1.09 1.54 4.69
N LEU A 157 -1.80 0.56 5.27
CA LEU A 157 -2.54 0.75 6.52
C LEU A 157 -1.58 0.90 7.71
N THR A 158 -1.85 1.89 8.54
CA THR A 158 -1.21 2.01 9.84
C THR A 158 -1.74 0.95 10.81
N ALA A 159 -0.94 0.61 11.84
CA ALA A 159 -1.37 -0.34 12.87
C ALA A 159 -2.62 0.14 13.63
N GLN A 160 -2.78 1.46 13.80
CA GLN A 160 -3.95 2.06 14.46
C GLN A 160 -5.22 1.95 13.61
N GLU A 161 -5.13 2.28 12.31
CA GLU A 161 -6.25 2.09 11.38
C GLU A 161 -6.67 0.61 11.33
N LEU A 162 -5.70 -0.30 11.35
CA LEU A 162 -5.97 -1.73 11.38
C LEU A 162 -6.71 -2.17 12.65
N ASP A 163 -6.30 -1.70 13.83
CA ASP A 163 -6.97 -2.01 15.10
C ASP A 163 -8.40 -1.44 15.16
N ASN A 164 -8.59 -0.22 14.62
CA ASN A 164 -9.92 0.39 14.48
C ASN A 164 -10.84 -0.47 13.61
N LEU A 165 -10.35 -0.96 12.46
CA LEU A 165 -11.10 -1.89 11.60
C LEU A 165 -11.46 -3.17 12.36
N MET A 166 -10.52 -3.74 13.12
CA MET A 166 -10.77 -4.96 13.91
C MET A 166 -11.81 -4.74 15.01
N THR A 167 -11.74 -3.60 15.71
CA THR A 167 -12.70 -3.23 16.76
C THR A 167 -14.12 -3.07 16.21
N ILE A 168 -14.26 -2.45 15.02
CA ILE A 168 -15.56 -2.32 14.35
C ILE A 168 -16.11 -3.69 13.92
N VAL A 169 -15.25 -4.57 13.42
CA VAL A 169 -15.65 -5.93 13.01
C VAL A 169 -16.10 -6.75 14.22
N ALA A 170 -15.42 -6.63 15.37
CA ALA A 170 -15.76 -7.34 16.60
C ALA A 170 -17.08 -6.82 17.21
N ASN A 171 -17.27 -5.48 17.24
CA ASN A 171 -18.39 -4.83 17.91
C ASN A 171 -19.23 -3.93 16.97
N PRO A 172 -19.83 -4.47 15.90
CA PRO A 172 -20.48 -3.65 14.86
C PRO A 172 -21.68 -2.83 15.36
N ARG A 173 -22.35 -3.30 16.43
CA ARG A 173 -23.50 -2.61 17.02
C ARG A 173 -23.15 -1.27 17.65
N GLN A 174 -21.95 -1.16 18.25
CA GLN A 174 -21.49 0.08 18.87
C GLN A 174 -21.26 1.18 17.82
N PHE A 175 -20.88 0.79 16.60
CA PHE A 175 -20.64 1.70 15.47
C PHE A 175 -21.88 2.00 14.63
N LYS A 176 -23.08 1.81 15.20
CA LYS A 176 -24.39 2.08 14.57
C LYS A 176 -24.63 1.26 13.29
N ILE A 177 -24.10 0.03 13.21
CA ILE A 177 -24.44 -0.91 12.14
C ILE A 177 -25.75 -1.63 12.53
N PRO A 178 -26.78 -1.66 11.66
CA PRO A 178 -28.07 -2.28 11.99
C PRO A 178 -27.99 -3.80 12.21
N ASP A 179 -28.83 -4.32 13.10
CA ASP A 179 -28.88 -5.75 13.46
C ASP A 179 -29.21 -6.66 12.24
N TRP A 180 -30.03 -6.18 11.29
CA TRP A 180 -30.37 -6.92 10.06
C TRP A 180 -29.18 -7.10 9.12
N PHE A 181 -28.10 -6.33 9.28
CA PHE A 181 -26.91 -6.42 8.45
C PHE A 181 -25.91 -7.46 8.94
N LEU A 182 -26.06 -7.91 10.19
CA LEU A 182 -25.15 -8.89 10.80
C LEU A 182 -25.44 -10.30 10.27
N ASN A 183 -24.39 -11.13 10.19
CA ASN A 183 -24.51 -12.45 9.59
C ASN A 183 -25.16 -13.51 10.49
N ARG A 184 -25.07 -13.38 11.82
CA ARG A 184 -25.69 -14.29 12.79
C ARG A 184 -26.71 -13.54 13.63
N GLN A 185 -27.95 -13.59 13.17
CA GLN A 185 -29.08 -12.93 13.81
C GLN A 185 -29.77 -13.91 14.75
N LYS A 186 -30.08 -13.44 15.97
CA LYS A 186 -30.82 -14.18 17.00
C LYS A 186 -30.31 -15.63 17.18
N ASP A 187 -29.09 -15.78 17.69
CA ASP A 187 -28.49 -17.11 17.92
C ASP A 187 -29.38 -17.95 18.85
N TYR A 188 -29.47 -19.26 18.62
CA TYR A 188 -30.38 -20.13 19.37
C TYR A 188 -29.95 -20.38 20.81
N LYS A 189 -28.66 -20.19 21.13
CA LYS A 189 -28.12 -20.30 22.50
C LYS A 189 -28.35 -19.01 23.28
N ASP A 190 -27.85 -17.90 22.74
CA ASP A 190 -27.72 -16.64 23.48
C ASP A 190 -28.81 -15.62 23.13
N GLY A 191 -29.58 -15.83 22.06
CA GLY A 191 -30.57 -14.87 21.54
C GLY A 191 -29.97 -13.59 20.94
N LYS A 192 -28.65 -13.41 21.03
CA LYS A 192 -27.93 -12.20 20.61
C LYS A 192 -27.74 -12.15 19.09
N TYR A 193 -27.56 -10.93 18.59
CA TYR A 193 -27.15 -10.63 17.23
C TYR A 193 -25.65 -10.35 17.23
N SER A 194 -24.90 -11.08 16.40
CA SER A 194 -23.45 -10.96 16.34
C SER A 194 -22.95 -11.06 14.91
N GLN A 195 -21.80 -10.45 14.67
CA GLN A 195 -21.01 -10.69 13.48
C GLN A 195 -19.97 -11.77 13.81
N VAL A 196 -20.00 -12.87 13.08
CA VAL A 196 -19.07 -13.99 13.28
C VAL A 196 -18.08 -14.04 12.13
N VAL A 197 -16.78 -14.11 12.45
CA VAL A 197 -15.69 -13.96 11.47
C VAL A 197 -14.67 -15.09 11.62
N SER A 198 -13.94 -15.37 10.55
CA SER A 198 -12.85 -16.35 10.44
C SER A 198 -13.20 -17.72 11.03
N ASN A 199 -12.44 -18.20 12.02
CA ASN A 199 -12.60 -19.53 12.60
C ASN A 199 -13.90 -19.68 13.38
N ALA A 200 -14.37 -18.60 14.01
CA ALA A 200 -15.62 -18.63 14.77
C ALA A 200 -16.82 -18.96 13.87
N LEU A 201 -16.78 -18.54 12.59
CA LEU A 201 -17.85 -18.82 11.63
C LEU A 201 -17.95 -20.30 11.31
N ASP A 202 -16.81 -20.94 11.05
CA ASP A 202 -16.72 -22.37 10.76
C ASP A 202 -17.15 -23.21 11.98
N MET A 203 -16.72 -22.83 13.19
CA MET A 203 -17.13 -23.49 14.43
C MET A 203 -18.64 -23.40 14.66
N LYS A 204 -19.21 -22.21 14.52
CA LYS A 204 -20.66 -21.99 14.67
C LYS A 204 -21.48 -22.78 13.65
N LEU A 205 -21.05 -22.84 12.39
CA LEU A 205 -21.71 -23.65 11.36
C LEU A 205 -21.64 -25.15 11.69
N ARG A 206 -20.50 -25.63 12.20
CA ARG A 206 -20.33 -27.03 12.60
C ARG A 206 -21.26 -27.40 13.75
N ASP A 207 -21.34 -26.55 14.77
CA ASP A 207 -22.27 -26.71 15.90
C ASP A 207 -23.73 -26.76 15.45
N ASP A 208 -24.13 -25.87 14.52
CA ASP A 208 -25.48 -25.83 13.97
C ASP A 208 -25.83 -27.14 13.24
N LEU A 209 -24.91 -27.66 12.43
CA LEU A 209 -25.09 -28.92 11.71
C LEU A 209 -25.13 -30.11 12.66
N GLU A 210 -24.25 -30.14 13.66
CA GLU A 210 -24.20 -31.23 14.64
C GLU A 210 -25.48 -31.28 15.47
N ARG A 211 -26.01 -30.13 15.87
CA ARG A 211 -27.33 -30.03 16.51
C ARG A 211 -28.44 -30.61 15.62
N LEU A 212 -28.48 -30.25 14.33
CA LEU A 212 -29.49 -30.77 13.40
C LEU A 212 -29.38 -32.29 13.20
N LYS A 213 -28.16 -32.84 13.19
CA LYS A 213 -27.91 -34.28 13.11
C LYS A 213 -28.41 -35.02 14.37
N LYS A 214 -28.09 -34.50 15.56
CA LYS A 214 -28.54 -35.07 16.83
C LYS A 214 -30.06 -35.09 16.98
N ILE A 215 -30.74 -34.02 16.53
CA ILE A 215 -32.21 -33.94 16.50
C ILE A 215 -32.82 -34.89 15.44
N ARG A 216 -32.02 -35.40 14.50
CA ARG A 216 -32.47 -36.17 13.32
C ARG A 216 -33.45 -35.39 12.43
N ASN A 217 -33.26 -34.08 12.33
CA ASN A 217 -34.03 -33.26 11.40
C ASN A 217 -33.69 -33.67 9.95
N HIS A 218 -34.68 -33.74 9.05
CA HIS A 218 -34.48 -34.04 7.62
C HIS A 218 -33.34 -33.22 6.98
N ARG A 219 -33.21 -31.93 7.31
CA ARG A 219 -32.09 -31.10 6.82
C ARG A 219 -30.73 -31.59 7.33
N GLY A 220 -30.65 -31.96 8.61
CA GLY A 220 -29.44 -32.49 9.24
C GLY A 220 -29.03 -33.83 8.66
N LEU A 221 -29.99 -34.74 8.44
CA LEU A 221 -29.76 -36.03 7.80
C LEU A 221 -29.26 -35.87 6.36
N ARG A 222 -29.82 -34.92 5.59
CA ARG A 222 -29.31 -34.62 4.24
C ARG A 222 -27.88 -34.09 4.25
N HIS A 223 -27.52 -33.25 5.22
CA HIS A 223 -26.14 -32.83 5.41
C HIS A 223 -25.22 -33.99 5.80
N TYR A 224 -25.70 -34.94 6.61
CA TYR A 224 -24.96 -36.16 6.94
C TYR A 224 -24.71 -37.04 5.70
N TRP A 225 -25.70 -37.20 4.83
CA TRP A 225 -25.59 -37.95 3.58
C TRP A 225 -24.93 -37.19 2.42
N GLY A 226 -24.52 -35.93 2.62
CA GLY A 226 -23.92 -35.10 1.55
C GLY A 226 -24.89 -34.71 0.42
N LEU A 227 -26.20 -34.75 0.68
CA LEU A 227 -27.24 -34.41 -0.30
C LEU A 227 -27.61 -32.92 -0.23
N ARG A 228 -28.13 -32.39 -1.34
CA ARG A 228 -28.71 -31.03 -1.40
C ARG A 228 -29.90 -30.92 -0.44
N VAL A 229 -29.94 -29.83 0.34
CA VAL A 229 -30.83 -29.69 1.50
C VAL A 229 -32.13 -28.91 1.21
N ARG A 230 -32.13 -28.02 0.21
CA ARG A 230 -33.26 -27.11 -0.09
C ARG A 230 -34.37 -27.72 -0.99
N GLY A 231 -34.53 -29.04 -1.00
CA GLY A 231 -35.57 -29.71 -1.81
C GLY A 231 -35.30 -29.72 -3.33
N GLN A 232 -34.05 -29.48 -3.75
CA GLN A 232 -33.67 -29.51 -5.15
C GLN A 232 -33.84 -30.93 -5.75
N HIS A 233 -34.27 -31.03 -7.01
CA HIS A 233 -34.40 -32.31 -7.72
C HIS A 233 -33.03 -32.97 -7.93
N THR A 234 -32.81 -34.14 -7.34
CA THR A 234 -31.56 -34.91 -7.44
C THR A 234 -31.58 -35.97 -8.54
N LYS A 235 -32.70 -36.17 -9.24
CA LYS A 235 -32.82 -37.12 -10.36
C LYS A 235 -31.95 -36.71 -11.55
N THR A 236 -32.03 -35.43 -11.93
CA THR A 236 -31.35 -34.84 -13.11
C THR A 236 -30.15 -33.98 -12.73
N THR A 237 -30.21 -33.24 -11.62
CA THR A 237 -29.17 -32.26 -11.26
C THR A 237 -28.21 -32.78 -10.19
N GLY A 238 -26.97 -32.28 -10.18
CA GLY A 238 -25.97 -32.60 -9.16
C GLY A 238 -25.23 -33.93 -9.36
N ARG A 239 -25.33 -34.54 -10.55
CA ARG A 239 -24.49 -35.67 -10.95
C ARG A 239 -23.07 -35.17 -11.24
N ARG A 240 -22.07 -35.79 -10.61
CA ARG A 240 -20.65 -35.58 -10.94
C ARG A 240 -20.12 -36.88 -11.56
N GLY A 241 -19.73 -36.81 -12.83
CA GLY A 241 -19.25 -37.91 -13.68
C GLY A 241 -19.12 -37.41 -15.13
N LYS A 242 -18.30 -38.05 -15.96
CA LYS A 242 -18.19 -37.69 -17.40
C LYS A 242 -19.55 -37.88 -18.08
N THR A 243 -20.01 -36.88 -18.81
CA THR A 243 -21.14 -37.01 -19.74
C THR A 243 -20.77 -38.06 -20.78
N VAL A 244 -21.48 -39.18 -20.82
CA VAL A 244 -21.31 -40.18 -21.87
C VAL A 244 -22.19 -39.74 -23.05
N GLY A 245 -21.65 -38.89 -23.94
CA GLY A 245 -22.38 -38.35 -25.09
C GLY A 245 -21.59 -37.34 -25.93
N VAL A 246 -21.61 -37.57 -27.25
CA VAL A 246 -20.86 -36.97 -28.39
C VAL A 246 -19.88 -35.82 -28.08
N SER A 247 -18.59 -36.16 -28.08
CA SER A 247 -17.49 -35.21 -28.21
C SER A 247 -17.42 -34.69 -29.66
N LYS A 248 -17.61 -33.38 -29.89
CA LYS A 248 -17.16 -32.74 -31.12
C LYS A 248 -15.64 -32.57 -31.08
N LYS A 249 -14.96 -33.00 -32.15
CA LYS A 249 -13.52 -32.87 -32.36
C LYS A 249 -13.15 -31.38 -32.36
N ARG A 250 -12.18 -30.99 -31.54
CA ARG A 250 -11.36 -29.78 -31.76
C ARG A 250 -10.08 -30.21 -32.45
#